data_AF-A0A0Q8J2I5-F1
#
_entry.id   AF-A0A0Q8J2I5-F1
#
_cell.length_a   1.000
_cell.length_b   1.000
_cell.length_c   1.000
_cell.angle_alpha   90.00
_cell.angle_beta   90.00
_cell.angle_gamma   90.00
#
_symmetry.space_group_name_H-M   'P 1'
#
loop_
_entity.id
_entity.type
_entity.pdbx_description
1 polymer ?
#
loop_
_entity_poly.entity_id
_entity_poly.type
_entity_poly.pdbx_seq_one_letter_code
_entity_poly.pdbx_strand_id
1 'polypeptide(L)'
;MARMNKQLDAAVDAFASSAGVTDAHVERLRETLVSDDKLLERMNKAARQEQLTSFAVSARPDSLVGDIDIRSGVIGLPLNALAQSEGASKGRLDAALRIQEMSLRFGNATYKDEAGVTVAVSQEMVSNLQTAINASPVLADRIGAAISAEPKPHLKSFGILPHGQGAGAAYDGEEKTMLIPAYRLQNKSSANSSGFDVAPMVFTLAHETQHGFNHGSKREAWAAFDAEIKQIARDKDPINDYTQPIGKFLQASREDEARAEIAGWNAVVSMKRQANGEVGLEDMGRTSGIRSHMLLQRDDATQQLVGKSGLTFNADSTIEPTPGNVEAMGKNYFDRKPKADGVESAETATLGPHNESDYQNYYGRNAIERVIQFDRAYAHSVGGVQPKMHIDMGRLRLSERLMERLGLEISPHPERPHAYYDTSQSPPALHHFEHTKTGSRLNQHVPIESSALGDPPGPIGNSRLSPIQQDHPDHGLYSQIATQVRQQDQQHGRQWDETSERMTASLLVLAKENGLSRVDHVVFSARNEKVAAGEHVFVVQGRLDDPANLRAHMKTDEAVRAPEAVSFEKIEAINERIARQTAQAQALGQMPEEPTKAPGMGR
;
A
#
# COMPACT_ATOMS: atom_id res chain seq x y z
N MET A 1 -10.40 -44.40 10.92
CA MET A 1 -10.73 -44.11 9.51
C MET A 1 -12.18 -43.66 9.46
N ALA A 2 -12.40 -42.44 8.98
CA ALA A 2 -13.75 -41.95 8.75
C ALA A 2 -14.44 -42.83 7.69
N ARG A 3 -15.77 -42.92 7.74
CA ARG A 3 -16.57 -43.63 6.74
C ARG A 3 -17.53 -42.64 6.09
N MET A 4 -17.90 -42.89 4.84
CA MET A 4 -19.00 -42.16 4.21
C MET A 4 -20.29 -42.37 5.00
N ASN A 5 -21.03 -41.29 5.19
CA ASN A 5 -22.38 -41.35 5.74
C ASN A 5 -23.39 -41.68 4.64
N LYS A 6 -24.63 -41.97 5.04
CA LYS A 6 -25.68 -42.39 4.10
C LYS A 6 -25.97 -41.37 3.00
N GLN A 7 -25.88 -40.07 3.30
CA GLN A 7 -26.13 -39.00 2.34
C GLN A 7 -25.02 -38.92 1.29
N LEU A 8 -23.75 -38.97 1.71
CA LEU A 8 -22.62 -38.96 0.79
C LEU A 8 -22.56 -40.24 -0.04
N ASP A 9 -22.85 -41.39 0.57
CA ASP A 9 -22.93 -42.69 -0.12
C ASP A 9 -24.00 -42.65 -1.23
N ALA A 10 -25.21 -42.14 -0.91
CA ALA A 10 -26.28 -41.95 -1.90
C ALA A 10 -25.89 -40.97 -3.02
N ALA A 11 -25.16 -39.88 -2.71
CA ALA A 11 -24.66 -38.94 -3.71
C ALA A 11 -23.64 -39.58 -4.67
N VAL A 12 -22.77 -40.45 -4.15
CA VAL A 12 -21.82 -41.25 -4.96
C VAL A 12 -22.56 -42.29 -5.80
N ASP A 13 -23.58 -42.96 -5.26
CA ASP A 13 -24.36 -43.95 -6.01
C ASP A 13 -25.17 -43.30 -7.15
N ALA A 14 -25.70 -42.08 -6.91
CA ALA A 14 -26.37 -41.30 -7.95
C ALA A 14 -25.44 -40.96 -9.13
N PHE A 15 -24.12 -40.89 -8.91
CA PHE A 15 -23.14 -40.66 -9.97
C PHE A 15 -23.19 -41.75 -11.05
N ALA A 16 -23.47 -43.00 -10.67
CA ALA A 16 -23.54 -44.13 -11.60
C ALA A 16 -24.62 -43.96 -12.68
N SER A 17 -25.63 -43.12 -12.41
CA SER A 17 -26.70 -42.81 -13.36
C SER A 17 -26.32 -41.75 -14.39
N SER A 18 -25.16 -41.12 -14.26
CA SER A 18 -24.70 -40.08 -15.19
C SER A 18 -24.20 -40.70 -16.51
N ALA A 19 -24.54 -40.05 -17.63
CA ALA A 19 -24.11 -40.50 -18.95
C ALA A 19 -22.57 -40.55 -19.05
N GLY A 20 -22.03 -41.68 -19.54
CA GLY A 20 -20.59 -41.89 -19.69
C GLY A 20 -19.86 -42.33 -18.41
N VAL A 21 -20.58 -42.52 -17.30
CA VAL A 21 -20.02 -43.07 -16.05
C VAL A 21 -20.04 -44.60 -16.08
N THR A 22 -18.96 -45.22 -15.59
CA THR A 22 -18.81 -46.66 -15.45
C THR A 22 -18.67 -47.02 -13.98
N ASP A 23 -18.91 -48.29 -13.61
CA ASP A 23 -18.71 -48.77 -12.23
C ASP A 23 -17.28 -48.48 -11.74
N ALA A 24 -16.29 -48.59 -12.62
CA ALA A 24 -14.90 -48.27 -12.32
C ALA A 24 -14.70 -46.78 -11.95
N HIS A 25 -15.44 -45.85 -12.58
CA HIS A 25 -15.40 -44.44 -12.21
C HIS A 25 -16.02 -44.20 -10.82
N VAL A 26 -17.12 -44.88 -10.50
CA VAL A 26 -17.79 -44.77 -9.20
C VAL A 26 -16.90 -45.32 -8.08
N GLU A 27 -16.33 -46.51 -8.28
CA GLU A 27 -15.36 -47.09 -7.34
C GLU A 27 -14.15 -46.17 -7.16
N ARG A 28 -13.66 -45.53 -8.23
CA ARG A 28 -12.55 -44.61 -8.12
C ARG A 28 -12.87 -43.36 -7.31
N LEU A 29 -14.06 -42.78 -7.50
CA LEU A 29 -14.54 -41.66 -6.68
C LEU A 29 -14.61 -42.08 -5.21
N ARG A 30 -15.20 -43.25 -4.94
CA ARG A 30 -15.33 -43.84 -3.60
C ARG A 30 -13.96 -44.04 -2.94
N GLU A 31 -13.01 -44.68 -3.63
CA GLU A 31 -11.63 -44.88 -3.17
C GLU A 31 -10.92 -43.56 -2.84
N THR A 32 -11.06 -42.56 -3.72
CA THR A 32 -10.37 -41.27 -3.56
C THR A 32 -10.91 -40.53 -2.34
N LEU A 33 -12.23 -40.49 -2.18
CA LEU A 33 -12.88 -39.89 -1.01
C LEU A 33 -12.44 -40.56 0.29
N VAL A 34 -12.40 -41.90 0.36
CA VAL A 34 -11.99 -42.60 1.59
C VAL A 34 -10.49 -42.57 1.87
N SER A 35 -9.67 -42.20 0.88
CA SER A 35 -8.22 -42.12 1.05
C SER A 35 -7.73 -40.85 1.75
N ASP A 36 -8.60 -39.83 1.90
CA ASP A 36 -8.31 -38.60 2.65
C ASP A 36 -9.39 -38.38 3.73
N ASP A 37 -9.03 -38.64 4.98
CA ASP A 37 -9.91 -38.46 6.14
C ASP A 37 -10.45 -37.02 6.26
N LYS A 38 -9.66 -35.99 5.93
CA LYS A 38 -10.08 -34.57 6.04
C LYS A 38 -11.08 -34.22 4.94
N LEU A 39 -10.78 -34.61 3.69
CA LEU A 39 -11.70 -34.41 2.57
C LEU A 39 -13.01 -35.17 2.83
N LEU A 40 -12.92 -36.42 3.28
CA LEU A 40 -14.07 -37.25 3.62
C LEU A 40 -14.94 -36.61 4.70
N GLU A 41 -14.35 -36.08 5.77
CA GLU A 41 -15.09 -35.40 6.83
C GLU A 41 -15.87 -34.19 6.28
N ARG A 42 -15.23 -33.38 5.44
CA ARG A 42 -15.87 -32.18 4.86
C ARG A 42 -16.98 -32.53 3.87
N MET A 43 -16.75 -33.50 2.98
CA MET A 43 -17.78 -33.97 2.05
C MET A 43 -18.96 -34.62 2.79
N ASN A 44 -18.68 -35.38 3.86
CA ASN A 44 -19.71 -35.92 4.73
C ASN A 44 -20.56 -34.81 5.36
N LYS A 45 -19.92 -33.75 5.86
CA LYS A 45 -20.61 -32.60 6.46
C LYS A 45 -21.49 -31.89 5.41
N ALA A 46 -20.95 -31.61 4.24
CA ALA A 46 -21.69 -30.99 3.14
C ALA A 46 -22.91 -31.81 2.73
N ALA A 47 -22.77 -33.13 2.61
CA ALA A 47 -23.88 -34.02 2.26
C ALA A 47 -24.97 -34.08 3.35
N ARG A 48 -24.60 -34.06 4.63
CA ARG A 48 -25.58 -33.96 5.74
C ARG A 48 -26.33 -32.63 5.77
N GLN A 49 -25.71 -31.57 5.27
CA GLN A 49 -26.28 -30.23 5.19
C GLN A 49 -27.04 -30.02 3.87
N GLU A 50 -27.20 -31.05 3.05
CA GLU A 50 -27.84 -30.99 1.72
C GLU A 50 -27.17 -30.00 0.76
N GLN A 51 -25.93 -29.59 1.06
CA GLN A 51 -25.10 -28.75 0.21
C GLN A 51 -24.42 -29.56 -0.91
N LEU A 52 -24.23 -30.86 -0.67
CA LEU A 52 -23.81 -31.85 -1.65
C LEU A 52 -24.92 -32.90 -1.78
N THR A 53 -25.54 -33.02 -2.95
CA THR A 53 -26.68 -33.91 -3.20
C THR A 53 -26.34 -35.01 -4.19
N SER A 54 -25.44 -34.75 -5.14
CA SER A 54 -25.04 -35.72 -6.18
C SER A 54 -23.70 -35.34 -6.79
N PHE A 55 -23.08 -36.31 -7.48
CA PHE A 55 -22.02 -36.05 -8.46
C PHE A 55 -22.57 -36.24 -9.87
N ALA A 56 -21.96 -35.55 -10.84
CA ALA A 56 -22.22 -35.70 -12.26
C ALA A 56 -20.92 -35.58 -13.06
N VAL A 57 -20.94 -35.94 -14.34
CA VAL A 57 -19.84 -35.56 -15.24
C VAL A 57 -19.96 -34.06 -15.50
N SER A 58 -18.85 -33.33 -15.34
CA SER A 58 -18.77 -31.90 -15.64
C SER A 58 -19.34 -31.62 -17.03
N ALA A 59 -20.24 -30.64 -17.12
CA ALA A 59 -20.85 -30.25 -18.40
C ALA A 59 -19.83 -29.58 -19.34
N ARG A 60 -18.67 -29.17 -18.82
CA ARG A 60 -17.56 -28.60 -19.57
C ARG A 60 -16.62 -29.75 -20.03
N PRO A 61 -16.49 -30.02 -21.35
CA PRO A 61 -15.63 -31.10 -21.85
C PRO A 61 -14.15 -30.92 -21.49
N ASP A 62 -13.67 -29.68 -21.49
CA ASP A 62 -12.28 -29.32 -21.20
C ASP A 62 -12.05 -28.94 -19.74
N SER A 63 -12.96 -29.35 -18.85
CA SER A 63 -12.85 -29.09 -17.43
C SER A 63 -11.59 -29.76 -16.85
N LEU A 64 -10.80 -28.97 -16.14
CA LEU A 64 -9.58 -29.40 -15.47
C LEU A 64 -9.85 -29.81 -14.03
N VAL A 65 -10.75 -29.08 -13.36
CA VAL A 65 -11.01 -29.23 -11.91
C VAL A 65 -12.47 -29.55 -11.60
N GLY A 66 -13.35 -29.58 -12.60
CA GLY A 66 -14.79 -29.73 -12.40
C GLY A 66 -15.54 -28.40 -12.24
N ASP A 67 -16.80 -28.51 -11.86
CA ASP A 67 -17.72 -27.40 -11.60
C ASP A 67 -18.72 -27.74 -10.49
N ILE A 68 -19.38 -26.74 -9.92
CA ILE A 68 -20.42 -26.97 -8.92
C ILE A 68 -21.63 -26.05 -9.11
N ASP A 69 -22.82 -26.65 -9.08
CA ASP A 69 -24.07 -25.91 -8.93
C ASP A 69 -24.47 -25.93 -7.46
N ILE A 70 -24.22 -24.83 -6.76
CA ILE A 70 -24.50 -24.68 -5.33
C ILE A 70 -26.00 -24.61 -5.03
N ARG A 71 -26.86 -24.40 -6.04
CA ARG A 71 -28.32 -24.41 -5.85
C ARG A 71 -28.87 -25.82 -5.83
N SER A 72 -28.36 -26.70 -6.68
CA SER A 72 -28.76 -28.10 -6.71
C SER A 72 -27.89 -28.99 -5.80
N GLY A 73 -26.70 -28.54 -5.44
CA GLY A 73 -25.71 -29.31 -4.68
C GLY A 73 -24.97 -30.36 -5.52
N VAL A 74 -24.96 -30.20 -6.86
CA VAL A 74 -24.34 -31.16 -7.77
C VAL A 74 -22.90 -30.77 -8.07
N ILE A 75 -21.95 -31.67 -7.78
CA ILE A 75 -20.54 -31.53 -8.18
C ILE A 75 -20.30 -32.21 -9.53
N GLY A 76 -19.92 -31.43 -10.53
CA GLY A 76 -19.44 -31.90 -11.83
C GLY A 76 -17.97 -32.29 -11.76
N LEU A 77 -17.66 -33.55 -12.03
CA LEU A 77 -16.29 -34.07 -12.06
C LEU A 77 -15.76 -34.16 -13.49
N PRO A 78 -14.49 -33.79 -13.73
CA PRO A 78 -13.91 -33.88 -15.06
C PRO A 78 -13.63 -35.35 -15.42
N LEU A 79 -14.18 -35.81 -16.54
CA LEU A 79 -14.16 -37.24 -16.91
C LEU A 79 -12.74 -37.78 -17.10
N ASN A 80 -11.83 -36.93 -17.59
CA ASN A 80 -10.41 -37.27 -17.75
C ASN A 80 -9.67 -37.53 -16.42
N ALA A 81 -10.13 -36.96 -15.29
CA ALA A 81 -9.59 -37.25 -13.97
C ALA A 81 -10.09 -38.59 -13.42
N LEU A 82 -11.23 -39.07 -13.90
CA LEU A 82 -11.82 -40.36 -13.52
C LEU A 82 -11.26 -41.54 -14.33
N ALA A 83 -10.61 -41.28 -15.46
CA ALA A 83 -10.03 -42.31 -16.31
C ALA A 83 -8.89 -43.07 -15.62
N GLN A 84 -8.79 -44.38 -15.88
CA GLN A 84 -7.73 -45.24 -15.36
C GLN A 84 -6.39 -44.91 -16.03
N SER A 85 -5.51 -44.21 -15.32
CA SER A 85 -4.06 -44.27 -15.56
C SER A 85 -3.33 -44.19 -14.22
N GLU A 86 -2.38 -45.10 -13.99
CA GLU A 86 -1.69 -45.19 -12.70
C GLU A 86 -0.93 -43.88 -12.38
N GLY A 87 -1.00 -43.46 -11.12
CA GLY A 87 -0.33 -42.28 -10.58
C GLY A 87 -0.96 -40.95 -10.97
N ALA A 88 -0.85 -40.55 -12.25
CA ALA A 88 -1.16 -39.19 -12.69
C ALA A 88 -2.66 -38.85 -12.66
N SER A 89 -3.56 -39.79 -12.97
CA SER A 89 -5.01 -39.51 -12.87
C SER A 89 -5.50 -39.45 -11.42
N LYS A 90 -4.89 -40.24 -10.52
CA LYS A 90 -5.19 -40.20 -9.07
C LYS A 90 -4.98 -38.80 -8.49
N GLY A 91 -3.83 -38.19 -8.78
CA GLY A 91 -3.51 -36.85 -8.29
C GLY A 91 -4.48 -35.78 -8.82
N ARG A 92 -4.94 -35.92 -10.07
CA ARG A 92 -5.90 -34.97 -10.67
C ARG A 92 -7.28 -35.06 -10.03
N LEU A 93 -7.80 -36.26 -9.77
CA LEU A 93 -9.11 -36.42 -9.13
C LEU A 93 -9.09 -35.93 -7.68
N ASP A 94 -8.03 -36.22 -6.93
CA ASP A 94 -7.86 -35.70 -5.57
C ASP A 94 -7.83 -34.16 -5.55
N ALA A 95 -7.03 -33.54 -6.40
CA ALA A 95 -6.98 -32.10 -6.54
C ALA A 95 -8.34 -31.50 -6.95
N ALA A 96 -9.02 -32.11 -7.93
CA ALA A 96 -10.35 -31.69 -8.37
C ALA A 96 -11.35 -31.73 -7.21
N LEU A 97 -11.44 -32.85 -6.47
CA LEU A 97 -12.36 -32.98 -5.33
C LEU A 97 -12.06 -31.96 -4.23
N ARG A 98 -10.79 -31.70 -3.91
CA ARG A 98 -10.41 -30.67 -2.93
C ARG A 98 -10.78 -29.25 -3.38
N ILE A 99 -10.59 -28.95 -4.66
CA ILE A 99 -11.00 -27.66 -5.24
C ILE A 99 -12.53 -27.53 -5.20
N GLN A 100 -13.27 -28.57 -5.57
CA GLN A 100 -14.73 -28.55 -5.50
C GLN A 100 -15.26 -28.45 -4.07
N GLU A 101 -14.60 -29.09 -3.10
CA GLU A 101 -14.89 -28.92 -1.67
C GLU A 101 -14.73 -27.45 -1.24
N MET A 102 -13.63 -26.82 -1.63
CA MET A 102 -13.38 -25.40 -1.36
C MET A 102 -14.41 -24.50 -2.07
N SER A 103 -14.75 -24.79 -3.32
CA SER A 103 -15.79 -24.06 -4.08
C SER A 103 -17.16 -24.20 -3.44
N LEU A 104 -17.51 -25.39 -2.91
CA LEU A 104 -18.77 -25.62 -2.22
C LEU A 104 -18.87 -24.80 -0.93
N ARG A 105 -17.82 -24.80 -0.10
CA ARG A 105 -17.77 -23.95 1.10
C ARG A 105 -17.85 -22.47 0.77
N PHE A 106 -17.11 -22.03 -0.26
CA PHE A 106 -17.13 -20.65 -0.72
C PHE A 106 -18.53 -20.24 -1.19
N GLY A 107 -19.18 -21.05 -2.02
CA GLY A 107 -20.51 -20.77 -2.53
C GLY A 107 -21.63 -20.79 -1.48
N ASN A 108 -21.42 -21.49 -0.37
CA ASN A 108 -22.33 -21.48 0.78
C ASN A 108 -21.98 -20.42 1.85
N ALA A 109 -21.00 -19.54 1.57
CA ALA A 109 -20.60 -18.48 2.47
C ALA A 109 -21.46 -17.21 2.31
N THR A 110 -21.39 -16.33 3.30
CA THR A 110 -21.91 -14.97 3.22
C THR A 110 -20.78 -13.96 3.39
N TYR A 111 -20.97 -12.75 2.88
CA TYR A 111 -20.02 -11.65 3.01
C TYR A 111 -20.75 -10.32 3.22
N LYS A 112 -20.00 -9.28 3.60
CA LYS A 112 -20.49 -7.91 3.75
C LYS A 112 -20.26 -7.14 2.46
N ASP A 113 -21.32 -6.62 1.83
CA ASP A 113 -21.20 -5.76 0.66
C ASP A 113 -20.75 -4.32 1.01
N GLU A 114 -20.71 -3.43 0.02
CA GLU A 114 -20.32 -2.02 0.20
C GLU A 114 -21.20 -1.26 1.20
N ALA A 115 -22.48 -1.65 1.32
CA ALA A 115 -23.42 -1.07 2.26
C ALA A 115 -23.33 -1.73 3.67
N GLY A 116 -22.43 -2.69 3.87
CA GLY A 116 -22.33 -3.45 5.12
C GLY A 116 -23.47 -4.46 5.33
N VAL A 117 -24.23 -4.76 4.27
CA VAL A 117 -25.30 -5.76 4.30
C VAL A 117 -24.70 -7.13 4.13
N THR A 118 -25.18 -8.10 4.92
CA THR A 118 -24.77 -9.50 4.75
C THR A 118 -25.49 -10.08 3.54
N VAL A 119 -24.73 -10.49 2.54
CA VAL A 119 -25.23 -11.09 1.29
C VAL A 119 -24.59 -12.46 1.08
N ALA A 120 -25.30 -13.37 0.42
CA ALA A 120 -24.77 -14.70 0.08
C ALA A 120 -23.85 -14.62 -1.15
N VAL A 121 -22.85 -15.49 -1.19
CA VAL A 121 -22.11 -15.74 -2.44
C VAL A 121 -23.08 -16.32 -3.47
N SER A 122 -23.09 -15.76 -4.68
CA SER A 122 -24.01 -16.20 -5.73
C SER A 122 -23.43 -17.35 -6.55
N GLN A 123 -24.31 -18.13 -7.20
CA GLN A 123 -23.89 -19.13 -8.20
C GLN A 123 -23.01 -18.52 -9.30
N GLU A 124 -23.32 -17.27 -9.72
CA GLU A 124 -22.52 -16.56 -10.71
C GLU A 124 -21.07 -16.40 -10.26
N MET A 125 -20.85 -15.98 -9.01
CA MET A 125 -19.51 -15.79 -8.46
C MET A 125 -18.72 -17.10 -8.42
N VAL A 126 -19.36 -18.19 -8.01
CA VAL A 126 -18.76 -19.53 -8.01
C VAL A 126 -18.42 -19.97 -9.44
N SER A 127 -19.36 -19.82 -10.38
CA SER A 127 -19.17 -20.16 -11.79
C SER A 127 -18.02 -19.36 -12.41
N ASN A 128 -17.88 -18.07 -12.09
CA ASN A 128 -16.81 -17.21 -12.60
C ASN A 128 -15.44 -17.57 -12.00
N LEU A 129 -15.38 -17.89 -10.70
CA LEU A 129 -14.16 -18.44 -10.08
C LEU A 129 -13.73 -19.73 -10.77
N GLN A 130 -14.65 -20.67 -10.97
CA GLN A 130 -14.38 -21.95 -11.62
C GLN A 130 -14.02 -21.79 -13.10
N THR A 131 -14.58 -20.79 -13.78
CA THR A 131 -14.17 -20.41 -15.14
C THR A 131 -12.71 -19.98 -15.18
N ALA A 132 -12.25 -19.14 -14.25
CA ALA A 132 -10.84 -18.74 -14.22
C ALA A 132 -9.91 -19.93 -13.94
N ILE A 133 -10.23 -20.77 -12.94
CA ILE A 133 -9.38 -21.93 -12.60
C ILE A 133 -9.30 -22.92 -13.77
N ASN A 134 -10.43 -23.24 -14.41
CA ASN A 134 -10.48 -24.17 -15.54
C ASN A 134 -9.87 -23.60 -16.84
N ALA A 135 -9.66 -22.27 -16.92
CA ALA A 135 -9.14 -21.64 -18.12
C ALA A 135 -7.62 -21.81 -18.28
N SER A 136 -6.90 -22.23 -17.23
CA SER A 136 -5.42 -22.31 -17.25
C SER A 136 -4.92 -23.60 -16.58
N PRO A 137 -4.29 -24.52 -17.33
CA PRO A 137 -3.71 -25.75 -16.77
C PRO A 137 -2.65 -25.46 -15.70
N VAL A 138 -1.77 -24.49 -15.95
CA VAL A 138 -0.76 -24.07 -14.96
C VAL A 138 -1.41 -23.54 -13.68
N LEU A 139 -2.50 -22.78 -13.77
CA LEU A 139 -3.22 -22.31 -12.57
C LEU A 139 -3.88 -23.46 -11.81
N ALA A 140 -4.60 -24.33 -12.52
CA ALA A 140 -5.27 -25.49 -11.93
C ALA A 140 -4.28 -26.41 -11.21
N ASP A 141 -3.15 -26.72 -11.85
CA ASP A 141 -2.09 -27.55 -11.28
C ASP A 141 -1.44 -26.87 -10.06
N ARG A 142 -1.18 -25.56 -10.13
CA ARG A 142 -0.60 -24.82 -8.98
C ARG A 142 -1.54 -24.74 -7.80
N ILE A 143 -2.84 -24.49 -8.02
CA ILE A 143 -3.85 -24.53 -6.95
C ILE A 143 -3.92 -25.96 -6.36
N GLY A 144 -3.97 -26.99 -7.22
CA GLY A 144 -3.96 -28.38 -6.78
C GLY A 144 -2.74 -28.72 -5.92
N ALA A 145 -1.55 -28.33 -6.35
CA ALA A 145 -0.31 -28.49 -5.59
C ALA A 145 -0.33 -27.70 -4.27
N ALA A 146 -0.86 -26.47 -4.28
CA ALA A 146 -0.97 -25.64 -3.08
C ALA A 146 -1.88 -26.30 -2.02
N ILE A 147 -3.00 -26.90 -2.44
CA ILE A 147 -3.95 -27.54 -1.52
C ILE A 147 -3.45 -28.92 -1.06
N SER A 148 -2.71 -29.63 -1.91
CA SER A 148 -2.26 -31.00 -1.66
C SER A 148 -0.90 -31.09 -0.95
N ALA A 149 -0.23 -29.95 -0.72
CA ALA A 149 1.04 -29.94 -0.01
C ALA A 149 0.88 -30.42 1.45
N GLU A 150 1.66 -31.43 1.83
CA GLU A 150 1.67 -32.02 3.17
C GLU A 150 3.07 -31.86 3.81
N PRO A 151 3.18 -31.75 5.15
CA PRO A 151 2.09 -31.75 6.14
C PRO A 151 1.34 -30.40 6.26
N LYS A 152 1.74 -29.38 5.49
CA LYS A 152 1.25 -28.01 5.60
C LYS A 152 0.80 -27.51 4.23
N PRO A 153 -0.51 -27.50 3.92
CA PRO A 153 -1.00 -26.97 2.64
C PRO A 153 -0.67 -25.48 2.52
N HIS A 154 -0.48 -24.99 1.30
CA HIS A 154 -0.32 -23.57 0.97
C HIS A 154 -1.66 -22.85 0.77
N LEU A 155 -2.75 -23.58 0.54
CA LEU A 155 -4.09 -23.01 0.36
C LEU A 155 -5.15 -23.93 1.00
N LYS A 156 -6.12 -23.33 1.69
CA LYS A 156 -7.19 -24.05 2.42
C LYS A 156 -8.60 -23.57 2.06
N SER A 157 -8.77 -22.32 1.65
CA SER A 157 -10.09 -21.74 1.34
C SER A 157 -10.03 -20.64 0.28
N PHE A 158 -11.19 -20.41 -0.34
CA PHE A 158 -11.51 -19.13 -0.98
C PHE A 158 -12.43 -18.32 -0.06
N GLY A 159 -12.32 -17.01 -0.11
CA GLY A 159 -13.16 -16.08 0.65
C GLY A 159 -13.36 -14.78 -0.12
N ILE A 160 -14.27 -13.94 0.38
CA ILE A 160 -14.46 -12.59 -0.16
C ILE A 160 -13.55 -11.62 0.57
N LEU A 161 -12.79 -10.83 -0.19
CA LEU A 161 -12.00 -9.74 0.35
C LEU A 161 -12.95 -8.65 0.89
N PRO A 162 -12.85 -8.24 2.17
CA PRO A 162 -13.64 -7.15 2.70
C PRO A 162 -13.46 -5.85 1.90
N HIS A 163 -14.52 -5.06 1.78
CA HIS A 163 -14.46 -3.77 1.09
C HIS A 163 -13.46 -2.80 1.75
N GLY A 164 -12.92 -1.88 0.94
CA GLY A 164 -12.01 -0.82 1.40
C GLY A 164 -10.52 -1.21 1.47
N GLN A 165 -10.15 -2.44 1.11
CA GLN A 165 -8.75 -2.87 1.12
C GLN A 165 -7.95 -2.47 -0.14
N GLY A 166 -8.60 -2.01 -1.21
CA GLY A 166 -7.93 -1.49 -2.41
C GLY A 166 -7.12 -2.51 -3.23
N ALA A 167 -7.16 -3.80 -2.88
CA ALA A 167 -6.40 -4.85 -3.55
C ALA A 167 -7.21 -5.58 -4.63
N GLY A 168 -6.52 -6.11 -5.65
CA GLY A 168 -7.12 -6.94 -6.70
C GLY A 168 -7.52 -8.35 -6.23
N ALA A 169 -6.79 -8.86 -5.25
CA ALA A 169 -7.09 -9.99 -4.36
C ALA A 169 -6.07 -9.92 -3.21
N ALA A 170 -6.15 -10.84 -2.25
CA ALA A 170 -5.11 -10.99 -1.25
C ALA A 170 -5.01 -12.46 -0.81
N TYR A 171 -3.81 -12.88 -0.44
CA TYR A 171 -3.58 -14.14 0.25
C TYR A 171 -3.39 -13.91 1.77
N ASP A 172 -4.26 -14.51 2.58
CA ASP A 172 -4.09 -14.59 4.03
C ASP A 172 -3.17 -15.78 4.36
N GLY A 173 -1.97 -15.49 4.85
CA GLY A 173 -0.97 -16.52 5.16
C GLY A 173 -1.25 -17.36 6.40
N GLU A 174 -1.98 -16.83 7.37
CA GLU A 174 -2.28 -17.55 8.62
C GLU A 174 -3.45 -18.52 8.39
N GLU A 175 -4.54 -18.02 7.83
CA GLU A 175 -5.72 -18.82 7.50
C GLU A 175 -5.53 -19.63 6.21
N LYS A 176 -4.53 -19.27 5.40
CA LYS A 176 -4.24 -19.85 4.08
C LYS A 176 -5.43 -19.73 3.16
N THR A 177 -5.99 -18.52 3.11
CA THR A 177 -7.22 -18.22 2.37
C THR A 177 -6.92 -17.23 1.26
N MET A 178 -7.40 -17.53 0.07
CA MET A 178 -7.38 -16.59 -1.05
C MET A 178 -8.66 -15.73 -1.00
N LEU A 179 -8.47 -14.44 -0.78
CA LEU A 179 -9.52 -13.45 -0.62
C LEU A 179 -9.72 -12.68 -1.93
N ILE A 180 -10.91 -12.76 -2.50
CA ILE A 180 -11.23 -12.20 -3.82
C ILE A 180 -12.31 -11.12 -3.65
N PRO A 181 -12.14 -9.90 -4.18
CA PRO A 181 -13.19 -8.89 -4.14
C PRO A 181 -14.44 -9.38 -4.88
N ALA A 182 -15.61 -9.22 -4.28
CA ALA A 182 -16.86 -9.72 -4.85
C ALA A 182 -17.12 -9.19 -6.27
N TYR A 183 -16.86 -7.90 -6.52
CA TYR A 183 -17.06 -7.27 -7.82
C TYR A 183 -16.23 -7.93 -8.94
N ARG A 184 -15.09 -8.56 -8.61
CA ARG A 184 -14.26 -9.25 -9.60
C ARG A 184 -14.81 -10.61 -10.01
N LEU A 185 -15.75 -11.16 -9.25
CA LEU A 185 -16.43 -12.42 -9.58
C LEU A 185 -17.83 -12.20 -10.17
N GLN A 186 -18.29 -10.96 -10.24
CA GLN A 186 -19.62 -10.61 -10.73
C GLN A 186 -19.58 -10.20 -12.20
N ASN A 187 -20.64 -10.52 -12.94
CA ASN A 187 -20.79 -10.11 -14.32
C ASN A 187 -21.06 -8.60 -14.45
N LYS A 188 -20.96 -8.11 -15.69
CA LYS A 188 -21.23 -6.72 -16.00
C LYS A 188 -22.68 -6.35 -15.64
N SER A 189 -22.83 -5.29 -14.88
CA SER A 189 -24.13 -4.75 -14.45
C SER A 189 -24.04 -3.23 -14.30
N SER A 190 -25.15 -2.57 -13.91
CA SER A 190 -25.14 -1.15 -13.57
C SER A 190 -24.25 -0.85 -12.35
N ALA A 191 -24.14 -1.78 -11.41
CA ALA A 191 -23.30 -1.67 -10.21
C ALA A 191 -21.85 -2.14 -10.46
N ASN A 192 -21.60 -2.92 -11.51
CA ASN A 192 -20.28 -3.41 -11.89
C ASN A 192 -20.05 -3.21 -13.40
N SER A 193 -19.57 -2.03 -13.78
CA SER A 193 -19.39 -1.67 -15.19
C SER A 193 -18.26 -2.42 -15.90
N SER A 194 -17.28 -2.89 -15.13
CA SER A 194 -16.14 -3.68 -15.65
C SER A 194 -16.57 -5.12 -15.92
N GLY A 195 -17.34 -5.72 -15.01
CA GLY A 195 -17.74 -7.12 -15.07
C GLY A 195 -16.56 -8.08 -14.84
N PHE A 196 -16.86 -9.38 -14.94
CA PHE A 196 -15.87 -10.44 -14.86
C PHE A 196 -15.02 -10.50 -16.14
N ASP A 197 -13.70 -10.53 -15.97
CA ASP A 197 -12.74 -10.80 -17.05
C ASP A 197 -11.83 -11.95 -16.61
N VAL A 198 -11.75 -12.98 -17.46
CA VAL A 198 -11.04 -14.22 -17.18
C VAL A 198 -9.53 -14.02 -17.12
N ALA A 199 -8.93 -13.20 -17.99
CA ALA A 199 -7.47 -13.10 -18.07
C ALA A 199 -6.87 -12.40 -16.83
N PRO A 200 -7.40 -11.25 -16.38
CA PRO A 200 -6.96 -10.62 -15.13
C PRO A 200 -7.24 -11.49 -13.91
N MET A 201 -8.35 -12.25 -13.90
CA MET A 201 -8.63 -13.18 -12.81
C MET A 201 -7.62 -14.34 -12.78
N VAL A 202 -7.32 -14.97 -13.92
CA VAL A 202 -6.30 -16.03 -14.02
C VAL A 202 -4.95 -15.52 -13.51
N PHE A 203 -4.54 -14.32 -13.94
CA PHE A 203 -3.31 -13.69 -13.45
C PHE A 203 -3.34 -13.54 -11.92
N THR A 204 -4.43 -12.96 -11.41
CA THR A 204 -4.58 -12.64 -9.98
C THR A 204 -4.57 -13.91 -9.14
N LEU A 205 -5.34 -14.93 -9.49
CA LEU A 205 -5.39 -16.20 -8.73
C LEU A 205 -4.02 -16.89 -8.71
N ALA A 206 -3.27 -16.86 -9.82
CA ALA A 206 -1.93 -17.42 -9.88
C ALA A 206 -0.92 -16.63 -9.02
N HIS A 207 -1.01 -15.31 -9.05
CA HIS A 207 -0.23 -14.40 -8.21
C HIS A 207 -0.46 -14.69 -6.71
N GLU A 208 -1.72 -14.69 -6.27
CA GLU A 208 -2.06 -15.00 -4.87
C GLU A 208 -1.69 -16.43 -4.45
N THR A 209 -1.83 -17.40 -5.37
CA THR A 209 -1.40 -18.79 -5.10
C THR A 209 0.11 -18.85 -4.85
N GLN A 210 0.90 -18.04 -5.57
CA GLN A 210 2.36 -18.00 -5.40
C GLN A 210 2.77 -17.43 -4.04
N HIS A 211 2.04 -16.46 -3.49
CA HIS A 211 2.25 -16.02 -2.11
C HIS A 211 2.05 -17.16 -1.11
N GLY A 212 1.12 -18.09 -1.36
CA GLY A 212 0.97 -19.30 -0.56
C GLY A 212 2.22 -20.18 -0.53
N PHE A 213 2.88 -20.36 -1.67
CA PHE A 213 4.16 -21.08 -1.77
C PHE A 213 5.31 -20.33 -1.10
N ASN A 214 5.34 -19.00 -1.24
CA ASN A 214 6.39 -18.14 -0.68
C ASN A 214 6.22 -17.89 0.84
N HIS A 215 5.03 -18.16 1.39
CA HIS A 215 4.67 -17.82 2.77
C HIS A 215 5.65 -18.39 3.81
N GLY A 216 6.16 -19.60 3.60
CA GLY A 216 7.16 -20.21 4.49
C GLY A 216 8.43 -19.35 4.59
N SER A 217 9.02 -19.02 3.44
CA SER A 217 10.20 -18.14 3.35
C SER A 217 9.92 -16.74 3.89
N LYS A 218 8.72 -16.20 3.65
CA LYS A 218 8.31 -14.89 4.21
C LYS A 218 8.22 -14.92 5.74
N ARG A 219 7.73 -16.01 6.33
CA ARG A 219 7.74 -16.19 7.78
C ARG A 219 9.15 -16.31 8.35
N GLU A 220 10.05 -16.99 7.65
CA GLU A 220 11.47 -17.05 8.05
C GLU A 220 12.13 -15.67 7.98
N ALA A 221 11.84 -14.88 6.95
CA ALA A 221 12.32 -13.50 6.84
C ALA A 221 11.81 -12.62 7.98
N TRP A 222 10.53 -12.74 8.38
CA TRP A 222 9.99 -12.06 9.56
C TRP A 222 10.67 -12.50 10.86
N ALA A 223 10.88 -13.81 11.04
CA ALA A 223 11.53 -14.33 12.24
C ALA A 223 12.99 -13.88 12.35
N ALA A 224 13.72 -13.84 11.22
CA ALA A 224 15.08 -13.32 11.15
C ALA A 224 15.10 -11.81 11.45
N PHE A 225 14.18 -11.05 10.86
CA PHE A 225 14.04 -9.62 11.12
C PHE A 225 13.77 -9.34 12.61
N ASP A 226 12.80 -10.02 13.22
CA ASP A 226 12.49 -9.92 14.65
C ASP A 226 13.70 -10.24 15.54
N ALA A 227 14.49 -11.26 15.18
CA ALA A 227 15.68 -11.64 15.93
C ALA A 227 16.77 -10.55 15.85
N GLU A 228 17.02 -10.01 14.66
CA GLU A 228 18.03 -8.96 14.43
C GLU A 228 17.65 -7.65 15.15
N ILE A 229 16.42 -7.15 14.98
CA ILE A 229 15.99 -5.90 15.63
C ILE A 229 15.96 -6.04 17.16
N LYS A 230 15.61 -7.22 17.68
CA LYS A 230 15.66 -7.50 19.12
C LYS A 230 17.08 -7.52 19.65
N GLN A 231 18.03 -8.05 18.87
CA GLN A 231 19.43 -8.08 19.24
C GLN A 231 19.98 -6.65 19.32
N ILE A 232 19.71 -5.82 18.30
CA ILE A 232 20.11 -4.40 18.26
C ILE A 232 19.55 -3.67 19.48
N ALA A 233 18.24 -3.74 19.72
CA ALA A 233 17.61 -3.05 20.85
C ALA A 233 18.18 -3.46 22.24
N ARG A 234 18.82 -4.62 22.36
CA ARG A 234 19.34 -5.15 23.63
C ARG A 234 20.85 -5.05 23.79
N ASP A 235 21.55 -4.57 22.77
CA ASP A 235 23.00 -4.54 22.82
C ASP A 235 23.51 -3.43 23.75
N LYS A 236 24.83 -3.19 23.72
CA LYS A 236 25.48 -2.18 24.56
C LYS A 236 25.87 -0.94 23.75
N ASP A 237 25.18 -0.67 22.66
CA ASP A 237 25.29 0.55 21.87
C ASP A 237 24.08 1.44 22.18
N PRO A 238 24.27 2.73 22.53
CA PRO A 238 23.15 3.66 22.60
C PRO A 238 22.56 4.02 21.24
N ILE A 239 23.16 3.59 20.12
CA ILE A 239 22.65 3.79 18.75
C ILE A 239 22.08 2.48 18.21
N ASN A 240 20.75 2.44 18.07
CA ASN A 240 20.03 1.31 17.49
C ASN A 240 19.83 1.53 15.98
N ASP A 241 20.80 1.11 15.15
CA ASP A 241 20.68 1.23 13.68
C ASP A 241 19.94 0.04 13.07
N TYR A 242 18.70 0.29 12.61
CA TYR A 242 17.84 -0.74 12.01
C TYR A 242 17.88 -0.75 10.48
N THR A 243 18.77 0.01 9.84
CA THR A 243 18.83 0.13 8.38
C THR A 243 19.02 -1.22 7.69
N GLN A 244 20.01 -1.99 8.15
CA GLN A 244 20.32 -3.29 7.56
C GLN A 244 19.19 -4.32 7.69
N PRO A 245 18.61 -4.58 8.89
CA PRO A 245 17.53 -5.54 9.00
C PRO A 245 16.29 -5.12 8.19
N ILE A 246 15.96 -3.82 8.13
CA ILE A 246 14.85 -3.34 7.29
C ILE A 246 15.14 -3.64 5.81
N GLY A 247 16.35 -3.36 5.33
CA GLY A 247 16.74 -3.63 3.94
C GLY A 247 16.64 -5.11 3.56
N LYS A 248 17.05 -6.03 4.44
CA LYS A 248 16.89 -7.48 4.22
C LYS A 248 15.42 -7.88 4.13
N PHE A 249 14.58 -7.35 5.01
CA PHE A 249 13.15 -7.62 4.99
C PHE A 249 12.49 -7.12 3.68
N LEU A 250 12.83 -5.91 3.24
CA LEU A 250 12.33 -5.33 1.99
C LEU A 250 12.76 -6.16 0.77
N GLN A 251 14.01 -6.64 0.75
CA GLN A 251 14.47 -7.56 -0.30
C GLN A 251 13.65 -8.86 -0.35
N ALA A 252 13.32 -9.45 0.80
CA ALA A 252 12.48 -10.64 0.84
C ALA A 252 11.04 -10.37 0.35
N SER A 253 10.47 -9.19 0.62
CA SER A 253 9.17 -8.78 0.05
C SER A 253 9.25 -8.56 -1.45
N ARG A 254 10.35 -7.98 -1.93
CA ARG A 254 10.59 -7.75 -3.35
C ARG A 254 10.66 -9.03 -4.16
N GLU A 255 11.34 -10.06 -3.64
CA GLU A 255 11.42 -11.37 -4.29
C GLU A 255 10.07 -12.11 -4.30
N ASP A 256 9.27 -11.94 -3.24
CA ASP A 256 7.93 -12.53 -3.12
C ASP A 256 6.99 -12.01 -4.22
N GLU A 257 6.88 -10.69 -4.34
CA GLU A 257 6.10 -10.01 -5.38
C GLU A 257 6.59 -10.34 -6.80
N ALA A 258 7.90 -10.32 -7.02
CA ALA A 258 8.50 -10.66 -8.31
C ALA A 258 8.16 -12.08 -8.77
N ARG A 259 8.22 -13.06 -7.86
CA ARG A 259 7.82 -14.45 -8.16
C ARG A 259 6.32 -14.56 -8.43
N ALA A 260 5.49 -13.81 -7.70
CA ALA A 260 4.05 -13.79 -7.88
C ALA A 260 3.63 -13.19 -9.22
N GLU A 261 4.28 -12.11 -9.68
CA GLU A 261 4.08 -11.55 -11.03
C GLU A 261 4.46 -12.55 -12.14
N ILE A 262 5.58 -13.25 -12.00
CA ILE A 262 6.00 -14.30 -12.95
C ILE A 262 4.97 -15.44 -12.99
N ALA A 263 4.46 -15.87 -11.84
CA ALA A 263 3.42 -16.90 -11.76
C ALA A 263 2.13 -16.45 -12.45
N GLY A 264 1.70 -15.20 -12.24
CA GLY A 264 0.57 -14.57 -12.91
C GLY A 264 0.71 -14.58 -14.44
N TRP A 265 1.87 -14.17 -14.93
CA TRP A 265 2.18 -14.19 -16.36
C TRP A 265 2.09 -15.59 -16.96
N ASN A 266 2.76 -16.56 -16.34
CA ASN A 266 2.81 -17.94 -16.84
C ASN A 266 1.42 -18.60 -16.86
N ALA A 267 0.57 -18.29 -15.88
CA ALA A 267 -0.81 -18.79 -15.87
C ALA A 267 -1.63 -18.24 -17.04
N VAL A 268 -1.45 -16.98 -17.43
CA VAL A 268 -2.14 -16.39 -18.58
C VAL A 268 -1.58 -16.93 -19.90
N VAL A 269 -0.26 -17.14 -20.01
CA VAL A 269 0.33 -17.84 -21.17
C VAL A 269 -0.34 -19.21 -21.33
N SER A 270 -0.40 -19.97 -20.23
CA SER A 270 -1.05 -21.29 -20.23
C SER A 270 -2.53 -21.23 -20.61
N MET A 271 -3.25 -20.17 -20.18
CA MET A 271 -4.65 -19.96 -20.55
C MET A 271 -4.83 -19.72 -22.05
N LYS A 272 -4.02 -18.82 -22.60
CA LYS A 272 -4.07 -18.50 -24.03
C LYS A 272 -3.70 -19.72 -24.87
N ARG A 273 -2.75 -20.54 -24.41
CA ARG A 273 -2.36 -21.77 -25.11
C ARG A 273 -3.47 -22.83 -25.08
N GLN A 274 -4.18 -22.97 -23.96
CA GLN A 274 -5.34 -23.86 -23.90
C GLN A 274 -6.43 -23.43 -24.89
N ALA A 275 -6.65 -22.12 -25.05
CA ALA A 275 -7.67 -21.60 -25.95
C ALA A 275 -7.27 -21.65 -27.44
N ASN A 276 -6.00 -21.34 -27.76
CA ASN A 276 -5.58 -21.00 -29.13
C ASN A 276 -4.36 -21.80 -29.65
N GLY A 277 -3.75 -22.69 -28.85
CA GLY A 277 -2.55 -23.43 -29.24
C GLY A 277 -1.24 -22.71 -28.91
N GLU A 278 -0.46 -22.30 -29.91
CA GLU A 278 0.78 -21.54 -29.68
C GLU A 278 0.49 -20.06 -29.41
N VAL A 279 1.28 -19.44 -28.52
CA VAL A 279 1.08 -18.05 -28.07
C VAL A 279 2.40 -17.31 -28.05
N GLY A 280 2.46 -16.17 -28.73
CA GLY A 280 3.62 -15.29 -28.75
C GLY A 280 3.49 -14.10 -27.79
N LEU A 281 4.59 -13.35 -27.64
CA LEU A 281 4.62 -12.12 -26.81
C LEU A 281 3.69 -11.03 -27.33
N GLU A 282 3.42 -10.98 -28.64
CA GLU A 282 2.46 -10.04 -29.24
C GLU A 282 1.02 -10.33 -28.78
N ASP A 283 0.62 -11.60 -28.68
CA ASP A 283 -0.71 -11.98 -28.18
C ASP A 283 -0.85 -11.66 -26.70
N MET A 284 0.22 -11.88 -25.93
CA MET A 284 0.27 -11.51 -24.52
C MET A 284 0.23 -9.99 -24.34
N GLY A 285 0.94 -9.23 -25.16
CA GLY A 285 0.93 -7.76 -25.13
C GLY A 285 -0.46 -7.16 -25.38
N ARG A 286 -1.29 -7.79 -26.21
CA ARG A 286 -2.68 -7.38 -26.49
C ARG A 286 -3.70 -7.83 -25.43
N THR A 287 -3.29 -8.68 -24.50
CA THR A 287 -4.18 -9.18 -23.45
C THR A 287 -4.36 -8.10 -22.39
N SER A 288 -5.60 -7.66 -22.19
CA SER A 288 -5.92 -6.59 -21.22
C SER A 288 -5.80 -7.07 -19.78
N GLY A 289 -5.45 -6.15 -18.88
CA GLY A 289 -5.51 -6.35 -17.43
C GLY A 289 -4.51 -7.34 -16.82
N ILE A 290 -3.49 -7.76 -17.57
CA ILE A 290 -2.43 -8.68 -17.10
C ILE A 290 -1.08 -7.98 -16.88
N ARG A 291 -1.09 -6.64 -16.81
CA ARG A 291 0.11 -5.82 -16.58
C ARG A 291 1.26 -6.09 -17.56
N SER A 292 0.96 -6.47 -18.81
CA SER A 292 1.96 -6.86 -19.82
C SER A 292 3.06 -5.81 -20.04
N HIS A 293 2.73 -4.52 -19.89
CA HIS A 293 3.70 -3.42 -19.97
C HIS A 293 4.77 -3.42 -18.87
N MET A 294 4.63 -4.23 -17.81
CA MET A 294 5.68 -4.44 -16.79
C MET A 294 6.67 -5.53 -17.18
N LEU A 295 6.33 -6.36 -18.17
CA LEU A 295 7.15 -7.50 -18.58
C LEU A 295 7.70 -7.31 -19.99
N LEU A 296 6.96 -6.60 -20.84
CA LEU A 296 7.27 -6.38 -22.24
C LEU A 296 7.60 -4.92 -22.55
N GLN A 297 8.42 -4.74 -23.59
CA GLN A 297 8.68 -3.46 -24.24
C GLN A 297 8.75 -3.68 -25.75
N ARG A 298 8.64 -2.61 -26.55
CA ARG A 298 8.97 -2.70 -27.98
C ARG A 298 10.48 -2.55 -28.16
N ASP A 299 11.05 -3.39 -29.01
CA ASP A 299 12.41 -3.21 -29.50
C ASP A 299 12.47 -2.01 -30.46
N ASP A 300 13.42 -1.09 -30.26
CA ASP A 300 13.46 0.16 -31.01
C ASP A 300 13.66 -0.06 -32.52
N ALA A 301 14.45 -1.07 -32.90
CA ALA A 301 14.79 -1.34 -34.29
C ALA A 301 13.69 -2.11 -35.04
N THR A 302 13.16 -3.17 -34.42
CA THR A 302 12.21 -4.10 -35.06
C THR A 302 10.75 -3.76 -34.76
N GLN A 303 10.50 -2.93 -33.74
CA GLN A 303 9.18 -2.61 -33.19
C GLN A 303 8.41 -3.83 -32.67
N GLN A 304 9.03 -5.02 -32.60
CA GLN A 304 8.42 -6.22 -32.04
C GLN A 304 8.39 -6.15 -30.52
N LEU A 305 7.38 -6.75 -29.90
CA LEU A 305 7.36 -6.94 -28.45
C LEU A 305 8.44 -7.94 -28.02
N VAL A 306 9.30 -7.48 -27.11
CA VAL A 306 10.38 -8.24 -26.47
C VAL A 306 10.26 -8.11 -24.96
N GLY A 307 10.95 -8.97 -24.22
CA GLY A 307 11.09 -8.82 -22.77
C GLY A 307 11.76 -7.50 -22.39
N LYS A 308 11.31 -6.88 -21.29
CA LYS A 308 12.04 -5.75 -20.69
C LYS A 308 13.45 -6.17 -20.27
N SER A 309 14.36 -5.19 -20.22
CA SER A 309 15.77 -5.42 -19.87
C SER A 309 15.94 -6.32 -18.64
N GLY A 310 16.74 -7.39 -18.81
CA GLY A 310 17.01 -8.39 -17.78
C GLY A 310 16.02 -9.55 -17.71
N LEU A 311 14.84 -9.46 -18.32
CA LEU A 311 13.88 -10.58 -18.39
C LEU A 311 14.18 -11.47 -19.60
N THR A 312 14.31 -12.77 -19.34
CA THR A 312 14.48 -13.81 -20.36
C THR A 312 13.24 -14.68 -20.42
N PHE A 313 12.69 -14.81 -21.63
CA PHE A 313 11.52 -15.60 -21.94
C PHE A 313 11.92 -16.92 -22.60
N ASN A 314 11.21 -17.99 -22.27
CA ASN A 314 11.29 -19.25 -22.97
C ASN A 314 10.65 -19.14 -24.36
N ALA A 315 10.91 -20.11 -25.23
CA ALA A 315 10.34 -20.15 -26.58
C ALA A 315 8.81 -20.18 -26.58
N ASP A 316 8.19 -20.66 -25.51
CA ASP A 316 6.73 -20.73 -25.35
C ASP A 316 6.13 -19.50 -24.61
N SER A 317 6.88 -18.39 -24.56
CA SER A 317 6.51 -17.14 -23.90
C SER A 317 6.42 -17.20 -22.36
N THR A 318 6.76 -18.32 -21.73
CA THR A 318 6.83 -18.40 -20.26
C THR A 318 8.12 -17.79 -19.72
N ILE A 319 8.15 -17.51 -18.41
CA ILE A 319 9.30 -16.99 -17.69
C ILE A 319 9.65 -17.97 -16.56
N GLU A 320 10.87 -18.51 -16.57
CA GLU A 320 11.39 -19.30 -15.45
C GLU A 320 11.81 -18.35 -14.30
N PRO A 321 11.43 -18.59 -13.02
CA PRO A 321 11.74 -17.71 -11.90
C PRO A 321 13.20 -17.87 -11.40
N THR A 322 14.16 -17.78 -12.32
CA THR A 322 15.60 -17.74 -12.04
C THR A 322 15.96 -16.49 -11.22
N PRO A 323 17.10 -16.47 -10.50
CA PRO A 323 17.53 -15.28 -9.77
C PRO A 323 17.59 -14.01 -10.64
N GLY A 324 18.02 -14.14 -11.90
CA GLY A 324 18.06 -13.02 -12.86
C GLY A 324 16.66 -12.49 -13.23
N ASN A 325 15.71 -13.39 -13.53
CA ASN A 325 14.35 -13.00 -13.86
C ASN A 325 13.60 -12.42 -12.65
N VAL A 326 13.82 -12.97 -11.45
CA VAL A 326 13.24 -12.43 -10.21
C VAL A 326 13.79 -11.04 -9.93
N GLU A 327 15.10 -10.82 -10.10
CA GLU A 327 15.70 -9.49 -9.94
C GLU A 327 15.15 -8.49 -10.96
N ALA A 328 15.06 -8.87 -12.24
CA ALA A 328 14.53 -8.02 -13.28
C ALA A 328 13.04 -7.68 -13.05
N MET A 329 12.23 -8.66 -12.60
CA MET A 329 10.84 -8.42 -12.26
C MET A 329 10.69 -7.52 -11.03
N GLY A 330 11.56 -7.67 -10.04
CA GLY A 330 11.64 -6.75 -8.89
C GLY A 330 11.85 -5.29 -9.35
N LYS A 331 12.77 -5.06 -10.30
CA LYS A 331 12.97 -3.72 -10.88
C LYS A 331 11.76 -3.19 -11.62
N ASN A 332 11.12 -4.04 -12.41
CA ASN A 332 10.02 -3.62 -13.28
C ASN A 332 8.70 -3.44 -12.53
N TYR A 333 8.53 -4.04 -11.35
CA TYR A 333 7.27 -4.03 -10.61
C TYR A 333 7.39 -3.41 -9.21
N PHE A 334 8.26 -3.97 -8.36
CA PHE A 334 8.38 -3.56 -6.96
C PHE A 334 9.07 -2.20 -6.82
N ASP A 335 10.13 -1.96 -7.58
CA ASP A 335 10.97 -0.77 -7.44
C ASP A 335 10.36 0.50 -8.07
N ARG A 336 9.15 0.39 -8.64
CA ARG A 336 8.37 1.48 -9.22
C ARG A 336 8.21 2.61 -8.19
N LYS A 337 8.19 3.84 -8.69
CA LYS A 337 8.21 5.05 -7.87
C LYS A 337 6.81 5.31 -7.28
N PRO A 338 6.72 6.07 -6.18
CA PRO A 338 5.43 6.57 -5.74
C PRO A 338 4.91 7.62 -6.75
N LYS A 339 3.61 7.89 -6.72
CA LYS A 339 3.01 8.92 -7.57
C LYS A 339 3.54 10.29 -7.17
N ALA A 340 4.14 11.02 -8.11
CA ALA A 340 4.62 12.38 -7.93
C ALA A 340 4.50 13.16 -9.25
N ASP A 341 4.44 14.49 -9.16
CA ASP A 341 4.39 15.36 -10.33
C ASP A 341 5.63 15.16 -11.22
N GLY A 342 5.41 15.04 -12.53
CA GLY A 342 6.47 14.83 -13.51
C GLY A 342 7.02 13.39 -13.58
N VAL A 343 6.47 12.44 -12.83
CA VAL A 343 6.79 11.01 -12.99
C VAL A 343 5.74 10.35 -13.88
N GLU A 344 6.19 9.67 -14.94
CA GLU A 344 5.31 8.98 -15.88
C GLU A 344 4.44 7.93 -15.19
N SER A 345 3.17 7.84 -15.60
CA SER A 345 2.21 6.87 -15.03
C SER A 345 2.70 5.41 -15.12
N ALA A 346 3.44 5.08 -16.18
CA ALA A 346 4.05 3.77 -16.36
C ALA A 346 5.13 3.45 -15.29
N GLU A 347 5.78 4.45 -14.72
CA GLU A 347 6.80 4.28 -13.68
C GLU A 347 6.24 4.30 -12.24
N THR A 348 4.96 4.64 -12.06
CA THR A 348 4.38 4.88 -10.73
C THR A 348 3.50 3.75 -10.22
N ALA A 349 3.78 3.27 -9.01
CA ALA A 349 2.83 2.48 -8.24
C ALA A 349 1.78 3.40 -7.60
N THR A 350 0.59 2.87 -7.37
CA THR A 350 -0.55 3.62 -6.83
C THR A 350 -1.16 2.85 -5.66
N LEU A 351 -0.32 2.50 -4.68
CA LEU A 351 -0.76 1.75 -3.50
C LEU A 351 -1.32 2.68 -2.43
N GLY A 352 -2.13 2.08 -1.56
CA GLY A 352 -2.69 2.74 -0.39
C GLY A 352 -3.97 3.54 -0.67
N PRO A 353 -4.58 4.07 0.39
CA PRO A 353 -5.89 4.73 0.32
C PRO A 353 -5.90 6.01 -0.54
N HIS A 354 -4.73 6.64 -0.71
CA HIS A 354 -4.56 7.85 -1.53
C HIS A 354 -4.05 7.56 -2.95
N ASN A 355 -3.84 6.29 -3.32
CA ASN A 355 -3.32 5.87 -4.64
C ASN A 355 -2.00 6.57 -5.02
N GLU A 356 -1.11 6.79 -4.06
CA GLU A 356 0.12 7.57 -4.25
C GLU A 356 1.40 6.85 -3.82
N SER A 357 1.27 5.77 -3.04
CA SER A 357 2.43 5.08 -2.46
C SER A 357 2.95 3.98 -3.39
N ASP A 358 4.09 3.41 -3.04
CA ASP A 358 4.74 2.32 -3.75
C ASP A 358 4.93 1.08 -2.86
N TYR A 359 5.42 -0.01 -3.47
CA TYR A 359 5.66 -1.27 -2.77
C TYR A 359 6.74 -1.12 -1.68
N GLN A 360 7.77 -0.32 -1.95
CA GLN A 360 8.85 -0.07 -1.01
C GLN A 360 8.32 0.51 0.31
N ASN A 361 7.47 1.55 0.24
CA ASN A 361 6.87 2.20 1.40
C ASN A 361 5.73 1.38 2.01
N TYR A 362 4.98 0.63 1.20
CA TYR A 362 3.95 -0.29 1.69
C TYR A 362 4.55 -1.36 2.62
N TYR A 363 5.61 -2.03 2.17
CA TYR A 363 6.32 -3.02 3.00
C TYR A 363 7.21 -2.37 4.06
N GLY A 364 7.75 -1.18 3.78
CA GLY A 364 8.53 -0.39 4.72
C GLY A 364 7.73 -0.01 5.95
N ARG A 365 6.47 0.40 5.79
CA ARG A 365 5.55 0.68 6.89
C ARG A 365 5.50 -0.50 7.86
N ASN A 366 5.26 -1.71 7.37
CA ASN A 366 5.17 -2.90 8.23
C ASN A 366 6.48 -3.17 8.99
N ALA A 367 7.64 -2.93 8.36
CA ALA A 367 8.94 -3.09 9.00
C ALA A 367 9.15 -2.06 10.11
N ILE A 368 8.77 -0.80 9.87
CA ILE A 368 8.85 0.29 10.84
C ILE A 368 7.92 0.05 12.03
N GLU A 369 6.67 -0.33 11.79
CA GLU A 369 5.71 -0.67 12.87
C GLU A 369 6.30 -1.73 13.82
N ARG A 370 6.94 -2.75 13.24
CA ARG A 370 7.59 -3.83 13.99
C ARG A 370 8.85 -3.37 14.74
N VAL A 371 9.67 -2.53 14.12
CA VAL A 371 10.86 -1.92 14.74
C VAL A 371 10.46 -1.06 15.94
N ILE A 372 9.47 -0.18 15.80
CA ILE A 372 8.92 0.65 16.88
C ILE A 372 8.48 -0.21 18.06
N GLN A 373 7.78 -1.31 17.79
CA GLN A 373 7.31 -2.23 18.82
C GLN A 373 8.48 -2.85 19.61
N PHE A 374 9.54 -3.27 18.92
CA PHE A 374 10.68 -3.93 19.56
C PHE A 374 11.60 -2.94 20.27
N ASP A 375 11.85 -1.79 19.66
CA ASP A 375 12.65 -0.73 20.26
C ASP A 375 12.02 -0.27 21.57
N ARG A 376 10.72 0.04 21.59
CA ARG A 376 10.00 0.40 22.83
C ARG A 376 10.04 -0.69 23.89
N ALA A 377 10.07 -1.96 23.50
CA ALA A 377 10.02 -3.09 24.43
C ALA A 377 11.38 -3.46 25.01
N TYR A 378 12.48 -3.18 24.29
CA TYR A 378 13.79 -3.74 24.61
C TYR A 378 14.94 -2.73 24.65
N ALA A 379 14.83 -1.58 23.98
CA ALA A 379 15.83 -0.52 24.03
C ALA A 379 16.00 0.00 25.46
N HIS A 380 17.24 0.28 25.84
CA HIS A 380 17.57 0.68 27.21
C HIS A 380 18.74 1.64 27.22
N SER A 381 18.86 2.43 28.29
CA SER A 381 19.97 3.37 28.41
C SER A 381 21.29 2.64 28.60
N VAL A 382 22.31 3.02 27.82
CA VAL A 382 23.65 2.46 27.91
C VAL A 382 24.61 3.54 28.41
N GLY A 383 25.27 3.29 29.55
CA GLY A 383 26.19 4.27 30.14
C GLY A 383 25.55 5.61 30.51
N GLY A 384 24.23 5.63 30.75
CA GLY A 384 23.46 6.86 31.03
C GLY A 384 22.97 7.60 29.78
N VAL A 385 23.27 7.12 28.58
CA VAL A 385 22.79 7.68 27.30
C VAL A 385 21.49 6.97 26.91
N GLN A 386 20.44 7.73 26.58
CA GLN A 386 19.19 7.15 26.07
C GLN A 386 19.40 6.53 24.68
N PRO A 387 18.73 5.41 24.38
CA PRO A 387 18.85 4.75 23.09
C PRO A 387 18.28 5.66 21.98
N LYS A 388 18.95 5.65 20.82
CA LYS A 388 18.56 6.42 19.64
C LYS A 388 18.32 5.48 18.47
N MET A 389 17.09 5.45 17.98
CA MET A 389 16.74 4.74 16.75
C MET A 389 17.36 5.45 15.55
N HIS A 390 18.21 4.75 14.79
CA HIS A 390 18.83 5.25 13.56
C HIS A 390 18.32 4.45 12.37
N ILE A 391 17.98 5.15 11.29
CA ILE A 391 17.51 4.54 10.04
C ILE A 391 17.98 5.40 8.86
N ASP A 392 18.66 4.81 7.89
CA ASP A 392 18.98 5.47 6.62
C ASP A 392 17.77 5.36 5.67
N MET A 393 16.87 6.32 5.76
CA MET A 393 15.62 6.32 4.99
C MET A 393 15.89 6.46 3.50
N GLY A 394 16.88 7.28 3.13
CA GLY A 394 17.31 7.50 1.75
C GLY A 394 17.82 6.22 1.09
N ARG A 395 18.71 5.49 1.75
CA ARG A 395 19.22 4.19 1.25
C ARG A 395 18.11 3.15 1.10
N LEU A 396 17.15 3.16 2.01
CA LEU A 396 16.00 2.25 1.96
C LEU A 396 14.88 2.74 1.03
N ARG A 397 15.01 3.94 0.45
CA ARG A 397 13.95 4.61 -0.34
C ARG A 397 12.61 4.70 0.41
N LEU A 398 12.67 4.90 1.72
CA LEU A 398 11.50 5.07 2.57
C LEU A 398 11.15 6.55 2.75
N SER A 399 9.87 6.81 2.96
CA SER A 399 9.31 8.13 3.21
C SER A 399 8.34 8.04 4.38
N GLU A 400 8.63 8.79 5.44
CA GLU A 400 7.76 8.96 6.61
C GLU A 400 6.33 9.34 6.16
N ARG A 401 6.22 10.39 5.33
CA ARG A 401 4.94 10.84 4.75
C ARG A 401 4.15 9.72 4.09
N LEU A 402 4.77 8.93 3.23
CA LEU A 402 4.05 7.88 2.50
C LEU A 402 3.63 6.74 3.43
N MET A 403 4.47 6.36 4.40
CA MET A 403 4.13 5.32 5.36
C MET A 403 2.99 5.75 6.30
N GLU A 404 2.96 7.00 6.71
CA GLU A 404 1.84 7.54 7.50
C GLU A 404 0.55 7.66 6.69
N ARG A 405 0.64 8.07 5.42
CA ARG A 405 -0.53 8.11 4.51
C ARG A 405 -1.01 6.72 4.10
N LEU A 406 -0.19 5.69 4.30
CA LEU A 406 -0.59 4.28 4.25
C LEU A 406 -1.28 3.80 5.54
N GLY A 407 -1.29 4.61 6.60
CA GLY A 407 -1.83 4.28 7.91
C GLY A 407 -0.84 3.48 8.74
N LEU A 408 0.20 4.14 9.26
CA LEU A 408 1.24 3.58 10.12
C LEU A 408 0.71 3.34 11.55
N GLU A 409 0.96 2.14 12.06
CA GLU A 409 0.59 1.74 13.42
C GLU A 409 1.76 1.85 14.41
N ILE A 410 1.60 2.72 15.41
CA ILE A 410 2.47 2.74 16.59
C ILE A 410 1.87 1.92 17.72
N SER A 411 2.65 0.99 18.27
CA SER A 411 2.26 0.13 19.39
C SER A 411 3.47 -0.29 20.26
N PRO A 412 3.31 -0.51 21.58
CA PRO A 412 2.18 -0.08 22.41
C PRO A 412 2.25 1.45 22.62
N HIS A 413 1.10 2.10 22.88
CA HIS A 413 0.93 3.56 23.07
C HIS A 413 0.87 4.38 21.77
N PRO A 414 -0.25 4.30 21.03
CA PRO A 414 -0.43 5.05 19.77
C PRO A 414 -0.49 6.56 19.96
N GLU A 415 -0.71 7.06 21.17
CA GLU A 415 -0.76 8.49 21.49
C GLU A 415 0.62 9.17 21.56
N ARG A 416 1.70 8.37 21.53
CA ARG A 416 3.08 8.86 21.64
C ARG A 416 3.75 8.71 20.28
N PRO A 417 4.26 9.79 19.67
CA PRO A 417 5.12 9.69 18.50
C PRO A 417 6.38 8.84 18.81
N HIS A 418 7.01 8.28 17.78
CA HIS A 418 8.26 7.55 17.94
C HIS A 418 9.39 8.29 17.22
N ALA A 419 10.33 8.84 17.99
CA ALA A 419 11.47 9.58 17.45
C ALA A 419 12.48 8.63 16.76
N TYR A 420 13.03 9.07 15.63
CA TYR A 420 14.15 8.38 14.98
C TYR A 420 15.10 9.39 14.34
N TYR A 421 16.34 8.98 14.11
CA TYR A 421 17.34 9.77 13.42
C TYR A 421 17.53 9.23 12.00
N ASP A 422 17.19 10.06 11.01
CA ASP A 422 17.46 9.77 9.60
C ASP A 422 18.94 9.97 9.30
N THR A 423 19.65 8.86 9.05
CA THR A 423 21.09 8.87 8.77
C THR A 423 21.42 9.00 7.28
N SER A 424 20.43 9.24 6.42
CA SER A 424 20.66 9.52 4.99
C SER A 424 21.41 10.82 4.72
N GLN A 425 21.50 11.68 5.73
CA GLN A 425 22.26 12.92 5.73
C GLN A 425 23.19 13.02 6.94
N SER A 426 24.19 13.92 6.85
CA SER A 426 25.15 14.19 7.91
C SER A 426 25.12 15.69 8.27
N PRO A 427 24.79 16.07 9.53
CA PRO A 427 24.45 15.19 10.64
C PRO A 427 23.07 14.51 10.47
N PRO A 428 22.81 13.37 11.16
CA PRO A 428 21.51 12.72 11.14
C PRO A 428 20.39 13.66 11.56
N ALA A 429 19.29 13.66 10.82
CA ALA A 429 18.13 14.51 11.10
C ALA A 429 17.22 13.83 12.12
N LEU A 430 16.70 14.57 13.10
CA LEU A 430 15.69 14.04 14.03
C LEU A 430 14.29 14.15 13.41
N HIS A 431 13.58 13.04 13.39
CA HIS A 431 12.24 12.87 12.83
C HIS A 431 11.34 12.11 13.82
N HIS A 432 10.06 11.95 13.49
CA HIS A 432 9.15 11.16 14.30
C HIS A 432 8.08 10.48 13.45
N PHE A 433 7.84 9.20 13.72
CA PHE A 433 6.67 8.50 13.21
C PHE A 433 5.44 8.82 14.05
N GLU A 434 4.30 8.96 13.38
CA GLU A 434 2.99 9.20 13.98
C GLU A 434 2.00 8.05 13.77
N HIS A 435 1.16 7.81 14.77
CA HIS A 435 0.08 6.84 14.63
C HIS A 435 -1.01 7.39 13.70
N THR A 436 -1.19 6.72 12.58
CA THR A 436 -2.09 7.13 11.49
C THR A 436 -2.95 5.96 11.00
N LYS A 437 -2.86 4.80 11.65
CA LYS A 437 -3.70 3.62 11.37
C LYS A 437 -5.16 3.82 11.79
N THR A 438 -5.41 4.62 12.83
CA THR A 438 -6.75 4.90 13.38
C THR A 438 -6.86 6.34 13.89
N GLY A 439 -8.05 6.75 14.32
CA GLY A 439 -8.28 8.06 14.96
C GLY A 439 -8.45 9.21 13.96
N SER A 440 -8.32 10.45 14.46
CA SER A 440 -8.50 11.67 13.66
C SER A 440 -7.43 11.87 12.58
N ARG A 441 -6.26 11.23 12.73
CA ARG A 441 -5.13 11.26 11.80
C ARG A 441 -5.13 10.07 10.83
N LEU A 442 -6.26 9.36 10.67
CA LEU A 442 -6.36 8.18 9.81
C LEU A 442 -5.84 8.48 8.39
N ASN A 443 -4.76 7.79 8.00
CA ASN A 443 -4.08 7.94 6.72
C ASN A 443 -3.63 9.39 6.40
N GLN A 444 -3.36 10.21 7.42
CA GLN A 444 -2.87 11.58 7.25
C GLN A 444 -1.45 11.67 7.78
N HIS A 445 -0.53 12.18 6.96
CA HIS A 445 0.80 12.53 7.44
C HIS A 445 0.72 13.76 8.34
N VAL A 446 1.42 13.71 9.46
CA VAL A 446 1.62 14.87 10.31
C VAL A 446 3.00 15.41 9.99
N PRO A 447 3.11 16.57 9.32
CA PRO A 447 4.40 17.19 9.09
C PRO A 447 5.10 17.43 10.43
N ILE A 448 6.41 17.28 10.42
CA ILE A 448 7.24 17.64 11.57
C ILE A 448 7.04 19.14 11.83
N GLU A 449 6.19 19.48 12.80
CA GLU A 449 6.36 20.73 13.54
C GLU A 449 7.71 20.61 14.26
N SER A 450 8.56 21.64 14.19
CA SER A 450 9.83 21.72 14.92
C SER A 450 9.59 21.63 16.44
N SER A 451 9.33 20.44 16.94
CA SER A 451 9.18 20.09 18.34
C SER A 451 10.24 19.05 18.70
N ALA A 452 11.06 19.44 19.68
CA ALA A 452 11.98 18.66 20.49
C ALA A 452 13.40 18.39 19.93
N LEU A 453 14.29 19.38 20.09
CA LEU A 453 15.62 19.07 20.61
C LEU A 453 15.54 19.01 22.16
N GLY A 454 15.66 17.79 22.73
CA GLY A 454 16.06 17.55 24.14
C GLY A 454 15.09 16.74 25.04
N ASP A 455 15.58 15.64 25.63
CA ASP A 455 14.95 14.71 26.61
C ASP A 455 14.42 15.37 27.94
N PRO A 456 13.80 14.63 28.90
CA PRO A 456 12.40 14.18 29.02
C PRO A 456 11.69 14.77 30.29
N PRO A 457 10.57 14.19 30.80
CA PRO A 457 9.24 14.81 30.87
C PRO A 457 9.05 15.89 31.96
N GLY A 458 8.32 16.95 31.60
CA GLY A 458 7.66 17.89 32.54
C GLY A 458 6.21 18.13 32.12
N PRO A 459 5.28 18.42 33.03
CA PRO A 459 3.85 18.36 32.76
C PRO A 459 3.39 19.50 31.84
N ILE A 460 2.59 19.11 30.84
CA ILE A 460 1.63 19.84 29.99
C ILE A 460 1.66 21.37 30.13
N GLY A 461 2.01 22.07 29.04
CA GLY A 461 1.69 23.49 28.87
C GLY A 461 2.39 24.16 27.69
N ASN A 462 1.62 24.36 26.60
CA ASN A 462 1.82 25.28 25.47
C ASN A 462 2.65 24.79 24.28
N SER A 463 1.98 24.14 23.32
CA SER A 463 2.38 24.15 21.91
C SER A 463 2.56 25.61 21.45
N ARG A 464 3.69 25.94 20.82
CA ARG A 464 3.87 27.26 20.20
C ARG A 464 2.92 27.37 19.02
N LEU A 465 2.18 28.47 18.98
CA LEU A 465 1.17 28.70 17.96
C LEU A 465 1.84 29.05 16.62
N SER A 466 1.26 28.67 15.47
CA SER A 466 1.73 29.07 14.14
C SER A 466 0.88 30.23 13.58
N PRO A 467 1.39 31.04 12.63
CA PRO A 467 0.61 32.12 12.00
C PRO A 467 -0.71 31.69 11.35
N ILE A 468 -0.90 30.39 11.09
CA ILE A 468 -2.16 29.83 10.59
C ILE A 468 -3.24 29.79 11.68
N GLN A 469 -2.84 29.63 12.94
CA GLN A 469 -3.75 29.49 14.08
C GLN A 469 -4.26 30.84 14.54
N GLN A 470 -5.56 30.91 14.86
CA GLN A 470 -6.25 32.17 15.17
C GLN A 470 -5.64 32.95 16.35
N ASP A 471 -5.03 32.23 17.29
CA ASP A 471 -4.47 32.79 18.50
C ASP A 471 -3.01 33.29 18.33
N HIS A 472 -2.41 33.13 17.15
CA HIS A 472 -1.07 33.63 16.87
C HIS A 472 -1.06 35.13 16.57
N PRO A 473 -0.11 35.92 17.09
CA PRO A 473 -0.06 37.38 16.88
C PRO A 473 -0.02 37.81 15.41
N ASP A 474 0.56 36.98 14.53
CA ASP A 474 0.63 37.26 13.10
C ASP A 474 -0.52 36.70 12.27
N HIS A 475 -1.52 36.05 12.89
CA HIS A 475 -2.62 35.44 12.16
C HIS A 475 -3.44 36.43 11.33
N GLY A 476 -3.62 37.65 11.85
CA GLY A 476 -4.31 38.71 11.13
C GLY A 476 -3.60 39.10 9.83
N LEU A 477 -2.28 39.24 9.88
CA LEU A 477 -1.47 39.60 8.72
C LEU A 477 -1.35 38.42 7.73
N TYR A 478 -1.17 37.21 8.25
CA TYR A 478 -1.19 35.96 7.48
C TYR A 478 -2.50 35.82 6.68
N SER A 479 -3.63 36.00 7.35
CA SER A 479 -4.96 35.85 6.75
C SER A 479 -5.25 36.90 5.66
N GLN A 480 -4.74 38.13 5.83
CA GLN A 480 -4.84 39.17 4.80
C GLN A 480 -4.05 38.78 3.55
N ILE A 481 -2.81 38.32 3.71
CA ILE A 481 -1.96 37.87 2.60
C ILE A 481 -2.58 36.65 1.90
N ALA A 482 -3.00 35.64 2.66
CA ALA A 482 -3.65 34.44 2.13
C ALA A 482 -4.89 34.78 1.31
N THR A 483 -5.69 35.75 1.76
CA THR A 483 -6.87 36.24 1.04
C THR A 483 -6.48 36.87 -0.30
N GLN A 484 -5.45 37.71 -0.32
CA GLN A 484 -4.97 38.36 -1.54
C GLN A 484 -4.35 37.37 -2.54
N VAL A 485 -3.56 36.40 -2.05
CA VAL A 485 -2.99 35.33 -2.89
C VAL A 485 -4.11 34.47 -3.50
N ARG A 486 -5.16 34.11 -2.73
CA ARG A 486 -6.35 33.42 -3.26
C ARG A 486 -7.03 34.19 -4.39
N GLN A 487 -7.14 35.51 -4.26
CA GLN A 487 -7.72 36.35 -5.31
C GLN A 487 -6.84 36.36 -6.57
N GLN A 488 -5.51 36.37 -6.42
CA GLN A 488 -4.59 36.25 -7.54
C GLN A 488 -4.70 34.88 -8.23
N ASP A 489 -4.75 33.78 -7.47
CA ASP A 489 -4.93 32.44 -8.03
C ASP A 489 -6.22 32.35 -8.86
N GLN A 490 -7.33 32.87 -8.32
CA GLN A 490 -8.62 32.91 -9.03
C GLN A 490 -8.56 33.76 -10.31
N GLN A 491 -7.89 34.92 -10.27
CA GLN A 491 -7.70 35.77 -11.46
C GLN A 491 -6.88 35.08 -12.55
N HIS A 492 -6.01 34.15 -12.18
CA HIS A 492 -5.18 33.36 -13.09
C HIS A 492 -5.71 31.95 -13.37
N GLY A 493 -6.94 31.62 -12.94
CA GLY A 493 -7.57 30.32 -13.20
C GLY A 493 -6.97 29.14 -12.43
N ARG A 494 -6.24 29.41 -11.34
CA ARG A 494 -5.64 28.41 -10.46
C ARG A 494 -6.49 28.21 -9.20
N GLN A 495 -6.40 27.02 -8.61
CA GLN A 495 -6.91 26.75 -7.27
C GLN A 495 -5.78 26.88 -6.25
N TRP A 496 -6.16 27.15 -5.00
CA TRP A 496 -5.22 27.20 -3.88
C TRP A 496 -4.49 25.86 -3.74
N ASP A 497 -3.16 25.88 -3.73
CA ASP A 497 -2.29 24.71 -3.63
C ASP A 497 -1.07 25.00 -2.73
N GLU A 498 -0.15 24.03 -2.62
CA GLU A 498 1.06 24.14 -1.80
C GLU A 498 1.96 25.31 -2.25
N THR A 499 1.90 25.71 -3.52
CA THR A 499 2.65 26.87 -4.02
C THR A 499 2.06 28.18 -3.50
N SER A 500 0.73 28.25 -3.37
CA SER A 500 0.03 29.37 -2.74
C SER A 500 0.35 29.48 -1.24
N GLU A 501 0.53 28.35 -0.55
CA GLU A 501 0.90 28.30 0.87
C GLU A 501 2.33 28.81 1.09
N ARG A 502 3.30 28.27 0.32
CA ARG A 502 4.71 28.72 0.34
C ARG A 502 4.85 30.21 0.02
N MET A 503 4.10 30.69 -0.98
CA MET A 503 4.05 32.12 -1.33
C MET A 503 3.52 32.95 -0.17
N THR A 504 2.39 32.55 0.42
CA THR A 504 1.76 33.28 1.54
C THR A 504 2.71 33.42 2.72
N ALA A 505 3.39 32.34 3.12
CA ALA A 505 4.33 32.35 4.22
C ALA A 505 5.56 33.22 3.94
N SER A 506 6.11 33.15 2.72
CA SER A 506 7.26 33.98 2.31
C SER A 506 6.91 35.47 2.23
N LEU A 507 5.70 35.80 1.78
CA LEU A 507 5.21 37.18 1.76
C LEU A 507 4.95 37.74 3.16
N LEU A 508 4.57 36.88 4.13
CA LEU A 508 4.46 37.29 5.53
C LEU A 508 5.83 37.64 6.13
N VAL A 509 6.88 36.86 5.83
CA VAL A 509 8.27 37.21 6.20
C VAL A 509 8.63 38.58 5.60
N LEU A 510 8.43 38.73 4.29
CA LEU A 510 8.76 39.96 3.57
C LEU A 510 8.03 41.18 4.14
N ALA A 511 6.74 41.06 4.47
CA ALA A 511 5.95 42.13 5.07
C ALA A 511 6.54 42.56 6.42
N LYS A 512 6.90 41.60 7.27
CA LYS A 512 7.44 41.87 8.61
C LYS A 512 8.85 42.45 8.59
N GLU A 513 9.73 41.95 7.73
CA GLU A 513 11.09 42.49 7.58
C GLU A 513 11.08 43.95 7.12
N ASN A 514 10.04 44.35 6.37
CA ASN A 514 9.87 45.70 5.86
C ASN A 514 8.92 46.56 6.72
N GLY A 515 8.51 46.06 7.89
CA GLY A 515 7.72 46.82 8.86
C GLY A 515 6.28 47.12 8.44
N LEU A 516 5.69 46.31 7.53
CA LEU A 516 4.28 46.42 7.18
C LEU A 516 3.43 45.86 8.33
N SER A 517 2.40 46.61 8.73
CA SER A 517 1.47 46.22 9.79
C SER A 517 0.15 45.64 9.27
N ARG A 518 -0.10 45.78 7.96
CA ARG A 518 -1.20 45.14 7.22
C ARG A 518 -0.81 44.96 5.75
N VAL A 519 -1.48 44.07 5.02
CA VAL A 519 -1.31 43.93 3.56
C VAL A 519 -2.67 44.11 2.89
N ASP A 520 -2.82 45.25 2.21
CA ASP A 520 -4.05 45.62 1.50
C ASP A 520 -4.08 45.00 0.09
N HIS A 521 -2.91 44.78 -0.52
CA HIS A 521 -2.79 44.17 -1.86
C HIS A 521 -1.58 43.24 -1.98
N VAL A 522 -1.77 42.13 -2.71
CA VAL A 522 -0.68 41.32 -3.30
C VAL A 522 -0.78 41.41 -4.82
N VAL A 523 0.27 41.89 -5.48
CA VAL A 523 0.28 42.12 -6.93
C VAL A 523 1.57 41.62 -7.58
N PHE A 524 1.47 41.18 -8.84
CA PHE A 524 2.61 40.77 -9.65
C PHE A 524 3.15 41.89 -10.53
N SER A 525 4.43 41.83 -10.89
CA SER A 525 5.03 42.78 -11.84
C SER A 525 4.38 42.69 -13.21
N ALA A 526 4.07 43.85 -13.80
CA ALA A 526 3.72 43.95 -15.22
C ALA A 526 4.99 43.92 -16.09
N ARG A 527 4.86 43.42 -17.33
CA ARG A 527 5.98 43.40 -18.29
C ARG A 527 6.41 44.82 -18.64
N ASN A 528 7.72 45.08 -18.58
CA ASN A 528 8.37 46.28 -19.12
C ASN A 528 9.70 45.93 -19.80
N GLU A 529 10.52 46.92 -20.15
CA GLU A 529 11.80 46.71 -20.85
C GLU A 529 12.84 45.88 -20.05
N LYS A 530 12.69 45.80 -18.72
CA LYS A 530 13.68 45.20 -17.81
C LYS A 530 13.15 44.03 -16.97
N VAL A 531 11.83 43.87 -16.87
CA VAL A 531 11.16 42.92 -15.97
C VAL A 531 10.06 42.19 -16.73
N ALA A 532 10.04 40.86 -16.64
CA ALA A 532 8.97 40.04 -17.19
C ALA A 532 7.68 40.14 -16.37
N ALA A 533 6.54 39.88 -17.01
CA ALA A 533 5.27 39.76 -16.28
C ALA A 533 5.37 38.60 -15.27
N GLY A 534 5.00 38.86 -14.01
CA GLY A 534 5.05 37.85 -12.95
C GLY A 534 6.42 37.55 -12.35
N GLU A 535 7.49 38.23 -12.79
CA GLU A 535 8.85 38.01 -12.28
C GLU A 535 8.98 38.37 -10.79
N HIS A 536 8.27 39.41 -10.35
CA HIS A 536 8.24 39.84 -8.95
C HIS A 536 6.82 39.84 -8.39
N VAL A 537 6.73 39.60 -7.08
CA VAL A 537 5.51 39.71 -6.28
C VAL A 537 5.71 40.78 -5.21
N PHE A 538 4.67 41.59 -5.01
CA PHE A 538 4.69 42.75 -4.12
C PHE A 538 3.62 42.60 -3.03
N VAL A 539 3.98 42.93 -1.79
CA VAL A 539 3.03 43.21 -0.70
C VAL A 539 2.92 44.73 -0.55
N VAL A 540 1.69 45.24 -0.53
CA VAL A 540 1.42 46.69 -0.46
C VAL A 540 0.47 47.00 0.69
N GLN A 541 0.82 48.02 1.46
CA GLN A 541 0.00 48.65 2.48
C GLN A 541 -0.42 50.05 2.00
N GLY A 542 -1.73 50.31 1.94
CA GLY A 542 -2.33 51.50 1.36
C GLY A 542 -2.89 51.26 -0.04
N ARG A 543 -3.56 52.27 -0.61
CA ARG A 543 -4.13 52.17 -1.96
C ARG A 543 -3.02 52.16 -3.01
N LEU A 544 -3.21 51.41 -4.09
CA LEU A 544 -2.23 51.32 -5.18
C LEU A 544 -1.98 52.66 -5.90
N ASP A 545 -2.95 53.57 -5.90
CA ASP A 545 -2.88 54.91 -6.50
C ASP A 545 -2.37 56.00 -5.54
N ASP A 546 -2.12 55.66 -4.27
CA ASP A 546 -1.60 56.58 -3.27
C ASP A 546 -0.06 56.55 -3.24
N PRO A 547 0.64 57.66 -3.55
CA PRO A 547 2.10 57.71 -3.49
C PRO A 547 2.67 57.51 -2.08
N ALA A 548 1.85 57.59 -1.03
CA ALA A 548 2.24 57.29 0.35
C ALA A 548 2.15 55.79 0.71
N ASN A 549 1.86 54.90 -0.25
CA ASN A 549 1.84 53.46 0.01
C ASN A 549 3.21 52.92 0.44
N LEU A 550 3.18 51.95 1.36
CA LEU A 550 4.36 51.17 1.72
C LEU A 550 4.33 49.87 0.93
N ARG A 551 5.46 49.49 0.36
CA ARG A 551 5.56 48.25 -0.42
C ARG A 551 6.89 47.56 -0.20
N ALA A 552 6.85 46.25 -0.25
CA ALA A 552 8.02 45.39 -0.34
C ALA A 552 7.82 44.39 -1.47
N HIS A 553 8.92 43.90 -2.04
CA HIS A 553 8.87 42.92 -3.13
C HIS A 553 9.92 41.82 -2.94
N MET A 554 9.67 40.69 -3.56
CA MET A 554 10.66 39.64 -3.77
C MET A 554 10.46 39.00 -5.15
N LYS A 555 11.39 38.14 -5.58
CA LYS A 555 11.16 37.39 -6.81
C LYS A 555 10.10 36.31 -6.57
N THR A 556 9.24 36.08 -7.56
CA THR A 556 8.15 35.10 -7.45
C THR A 556 8.70 33.68 -7.27
N ASP A 557 9.82 33.35 -7.92
CA ASP A 557 10.48 32.05 -7.77
C ASP A 557 11.02 31.82 -6.35
N GLU A 558 11.50 32.87 -5.69
CA GLU A 558 11.92 32.83 -4.29
C GLU A 558 10.73 32.66 -3.35
N ALA A 559 9.63 33.37 -3.61
CA ALA A 559 8.42 33.31 -2.80
C ALA A 559 7.81 31.90 -2.75
N VAL A 560 7.94 31.11 -3.82
CA VAL A 560 7.38 29.75 -3.90
C VAL A 560 8.38 28.63 -3.58
N ARG A 561 9.66 28.97 -3.47
CA ARG A 561 10.75 28.00 -3.25
C ARG A 561 10.89 27.62 -1.79
N ALA A 562 10.77 28.59 -0.88
CA ALA A 562 10.93 28.34 0.54
C ALA A 562 9.74 27.53 1.08
N PRO A 563 9.97 26.36 1.72
CA PRO A 563 8.92 25.67 2.43
C PRO A 563 8.31 26.56 3.52
N GLU A 564 7.01 26.42 3.74
CA GLU A 564 6.25 27.25 4.70
C GLU A 564 6.88 27.26 6.10
N ALA A 565 7.32 26.10 6.59
CA ALA A 565 7.98 25.96 7.89
C ALA A 565 9.23 26.86 8.03
N VAL A 566 10.04 26.99 6.97
CA VAL A 566 11.25 27.84 6.96
C VAL A 566 10.86 29.32 7.06
N SER A 567 9.77 29.72 6.41
CA SER A 567 9.25 31.08 6.50
C SER A 567 8.69 31.36 7.90
N PHE A 568 8.00 30.40 8.53
CA PHE A 568 7.50 30.56 9.90
C PHE A 568 8.61 30.66 10.95
N GLU A 569 9.71 29.92 10.82
CA GLU A 569 10.88 30.09 11.68
C GLU A 569 11.49 31.50 11.56
N LYS A 570 11.54 32.05 10.34
CA LYS A 570 11.98 33.44 10.13
C LYS A 570 11.02 34.45 10.78
N ILE A 571 9.71 34.22 10.69
CA ILE A 571 8.70 35.07 11.33
C ILE A 571 8.88 35.10 12.85
N GLU A 572 9.18 33.96 13.47
CA GLU A 572 9.45 33.90 14.91
C GLU A 572 10.75 34.59 15.30
N ALA A 573 11.81 34.43 14.51
CA ALA A 573 13.05 35.17 14.72
C ALA A 573 12.83 36.70 14.62
N ILE A 574 11.97 37.14 13.71
CA ILE A 574 11.56 38.55 13.58
C ILE A 574 10.74 38.99 14.81
N ASN A 575 9.79 38.18 15.27
CA ASN A 575 8.99 38.44 16.48
C ASN A 575 9.84 38.62 17.71
N GLU A 576 10.78 37.71 17.95
CA GLU A 576 11.70 37.80 19.07
C GLU A 576 12.56 39.06 19.00
N ARG A 577 13.03 39.43 17.80
CA ARG A 577 13.82 40.65 17.60
C ARG A 577 13.00 41.90 17.93
N ILE A 578 11.76 41.97 17.45
CA ILE A 578 10.85 43.09 17.73
C ILE A 578 10.50 43.16 19.22
N ALA A 579 10.21 42.02 19.86
CA ALA A 579 9.91 41.94 21.29
C ALA A 579 11.10 42.40 22.15
N ARG A 580 12.33 41.97 21.81
CA ARG A 580 13.56 42.40 22.51
C ARG A 580 13.83 43.90 22.33
N GLN A 581 13.64 44.43 21.12
CA GLN A 581 13.77 45.87 20.85
C GLN A 581 12.74 46.69 21.63
N THR A 582 11.49 46.21 21.71
CA THR A 582 10.42 46.87 22.44
C THR A 582 10.67 46.85 23.96
N ALA A 583 11.13 45.72 24.50
CA ALA A 583 11.49 45.59 25.91
C ALA A 583 12.70 46.48 26.30
N GLN A 584 13.71 46.59 25.42
CA GLN A 584 14.85 47.50 25.65
C GLN A 584 14.44 48.98 25.59
N ALA A 585 13.55 49.37 24.67
CA ALA A 585 13.01 50.73 24.60
C ALA A 585 12.19 51.10 25.85
N GLN A 586 11.42 50.15 26.41
CA GLN A 586 10.67 50.35 27.64
C GLN A 586 11.56 50.44 28.89
N ALA A 587 12.66 49.68 28.95
CA ALA A 587 13.63 49.74 30.04
C ALA A 587 14.42 51.06 30.08
N LEU A 588 14.69 51.66 28.91
CA LEU A 588 15.36 52.97 28.81
C LEU A 588 14.44 54.16 29.13
N GLY A 589 13.12 53.97 29.08
CA GLY A 589 12.12 55.00 29.44
C GLY A 589 11.76 55.08 30.92
N GLN A 590 12.32 54.21 31.78
CA GLN A 590 11.99 54.10 33.22
C GLN A 590 13.18 54.37 34.17
N MET A 591 14.18 55.17 33.76
CA MET A 591 15.16 55.68 34.74
C MET A 591 14.49 56.75 35.64
N PRO A 592 14.54 56.62 36.98
CA PRO A 592 14.06 57.66 37.89
C PRO A 592 14.95 58.91 37.83
N GLU A 593 14.34 60.10 37.78
CA GLU A 593 15.02 61.37 38.08
C GLU A 593 15.70 61.29 39.45
N GLU A 594 16.99 61.62 39.47
CA GLU A 594 17.87 61.58 40.64
C GLU A 594 17.57 62.75 41.59
N PRO A 595 17.44 62.54 42.91
CA PRO A 595 17.21 63.62 43.86
C PRO A 595 18.51 64.40 44.16
N THR A 596 18.49 65.70 43.89
CA THR A 596 19.56 66.65 44.24
C THR A 596 19.83 66.68 45.74
N LYS A 597 20.99 66.17 46.16
CA LYS A 597 21.53 66.35 47.52
C LYS A 597 22.31 67.66 47.61
N ALA A 598 21.88 68.51 48.54
CA ALA A 598 22.59 69.71 48.99
C ALA A 598 23.96 69.37 49.64
N PRO A 599 24.95 70.28 49.57
CA PRO A 599 26.27 70.07 50.17
C PRO A 599 26.33 70.53 51.64
N GLY A 600 27.01 69.75 52.49
CA GLY A 600 27.20 70.03 53.90
C GLY A 600 28.57 70.63 54.24
N MET A 601 28.50 71.79 54.90
CA MET A 601 29.34 72.35 56.00
C MET A 601 30.85 72.64 55.81
N GLY A 602 31.23 73.89 56.08
CA GLY A 602 32.58 74.24 56.57
C GLY A 602 32.97 75.72 56.54
N ARG A 603 32.64 76.46 57.61
CA ARG A 603 33.11 77.79 58.05
C ARG A 603 32.55 79.06 57.40
#